data_AF-M9M1W8-F1
#
_entry.id   AF-M9M1W8-F1
#
_cell.length_a   1.000
_cell.length_b   1.000
_cell.length_c   1.000
_cell.angle_alpha   90.00
_cell.angle_beta   90.00
_cell.angle_gamma   90.00
#
_symmetry.space_group_name_H-M   'P 1'
#
loop_
_entity.id
_entity.type
_entity.pdbx_description
1 polymer ?
#
loop_
_entity_poly.entity_id
_entity_poly.type
_entity_poly.pdbx_seq_one_letter_code
_entity_poly.pdbx_strand_id
1 'polypeptide(L)'
;MNTETESTAGGNSLWLTFLAAWIEEAQAKGSKVAQTYRRAHQSLASCPIEFQHPCQTTQLAGIGPTIANKLEQDLQRWCSENGKPVPERREYRLALEPRP
;
A
#
# COMPACT_ATOMS: atom_id res chain seq x y z
N MET A 1 -28.16 12.82 4.63
CA MET A 1 -27.43 11.55 4.75
C MET A 1 -25.97 11.95 4.77
N ASN A 2 -25.37 11.96 5.94
CA ASN A 2 -24.11 12.65 6.19
C ASN A 2 -22.97 11.79 5.66
N THR A 3 -22.39 12.15 4.52
CA THR A 3 -21.09 11.60 4.08
C THR A 3 -20.01 12.45 4.71
N GLU A 4 -19.87 12.28 6.03
CA GLU A 4 -18.79 12.86 6.81
C GLU A 4 -17.51 12.11 6.43
N THR A 5 -16.88 12.56 5.34
CA THR A 5 -15.48 12.28 5.04
C THR A 5 -14.62 13.09 5.99
N GLU A 6 -14.77 12.86 7.30
CA GLU A 6 -13.95 13.46 8.33
C GLU A 6 -12.58 12.77 8.30
N SER A 7 -11.66 13.45 7.63
CA SER A 7 -10.21 13.33 7.68
C SER A 7 -9.68 12.57 8.90
N THR A 8 -9.43 11.26 8.75
CA THR A 8 -8.42 10.55 9.56
C THR A 8 -7.18 10.39 8.66
N ALA A 9 -6.19 11.23 8.93
CA ALA A 9 -5.12 11.62 8.02
C ALA A 9 -3.83 10.80 8.18
N GLY A 10 -3.91 9.47 8.22
CA GLY A 10 -2.71 8.63 8.27
C GLY A 10 -2.85 7.34 7.49
N GLY A 11 -1.76 7.01 6.77
CA GLY A 11 -1.37 5.73 6.14
C GLY A 11 -2.40 4.94 5.33
N ASN A 12 -3.53 4.61 5.94
CA ASN A 12 -4.53 3.67 5.49
C ASN A 12 -5.27 4.15 4.24
N SER A 13 -5.59 5.44 4.12
CA SER A 13 -6.33 5.97 2.95
C SER A 13 -5.60 5.72 1.63
N LEU A 14 -4.28 5.93 1.60
CA LEU A 14 -3.47 5.73 0.39
C LEU A 14 -3.39 4.25 0.00
N TRP A 15 -3.27 3.37 0.98
CA TRP A 15 -3.22 1.92 0.73
C TRP A 15 -4.56 1.35 0.32
N LEU A 16 -5.67 1.90 0.84
CA LEU A 16 -7.02 1.57 0.36
C LEU A 16 -7.16 1.95 -1.12
N THR A 17 -6.65 3.11 -1.54
CA THR A 17 -6.63 3.51 -2.95
C THR A 17 -5.84 2.53 -3.84
N PHE A 18 -4.63 2.14 -3.43
CA PHE A 18 -3.85 1.16 -4.19
C PHE A 18 -4.56 -0.19 -4.29
N LEU A 19 -5.12 -0.68 -3.18
CA LEU A 19 -5.85 -1.94 -3.16
C LEU A 19 -7.10 -1.88 -4.06
N ALA A 20 -7.86 -0.78 -4.03
CA ALA A 20 -9.02 -0.59 -4.89
C ALA A 20 -8.64 -0.68 -6.39
N ALA A 21 -7.60 0.05 -6.80
CA ALA A 21 -7.11 0.01 -8.17
C ALA A 21 -6.67 -1.41 -8.60
N TRP A 22 -6.00 -2.15 -7.72
CA TRP A 22 -5.59 -3.52 -8.00
C TRP A 22 -6.76 -4.51 -8.04
N ILE A 23 -7.81 -4.29 -7.23
CA ILE A 23 -9.05 -5.07 -7.31
C ILE A 23 -9.66 -4.89 -8.69
N GLU A 24 -9.83 -3.66 -9.15
CA GLU A 24 -10.41 -3.36 -10.46
C GLU A 24 -9.58 -3.96 -11.59
N GLU A 25 -8.26 -3.77 -11.57
CA GLU A 25 -7.37 -4.33 -12.59
C GLU A 25 -7.39 -5.87 -12.59
N ALA A 26 -7.35 -6.49 -11.42
CA ALA A 26 -7.41 -7.95 -11.30
C ALA A 26 -8.79 -8.50 -11.70
N GLN A 27 -9.88 -7.79 -11.39
CA GLN A 27 -11.22 -8.17 -11.82
C GLN A 27 -11.37 -8.06 -13.33
N ALA A 28 -10.86 -6.99 -13.95
CA ALA A 28 -10.87 -6.83 -15.40
C ALA A 28 -10.08 -7.96 -16.10
N LYS A 29 -8.99 -8.41 -15.48
CA LYS A 29 -8.19 -9.56 -15.96
C LYS A 29 -8.78 -10.93 -15.59
N GLY A 30 -9.90 -11.00 -14.85
CA GLY A 30 -10.49 -12.26 -14.36
C GLY A 30 -9.59 -13.03 -13.39
N SER A 31 -8.65 -12.34 -12.73
CA SER A 31 -7.63 -12.97 -11.90
C SER A 31 -8.13 -13.22 -10.48
N LYS A 32 -7.85 -14.42 -9.95
CA LYS A 32 -8.26 -14.85 -8.60
C LYS A 32 -7.68 -13.95 -7.48
N VAL A 33 -6.63 -13.20 -7.78
CA VAL A 33 -6.00 -12.25 -6.84
C VAL A 33 -6.92 -11.08 -6.49
N ALA A 34 -7.94 -10.78 -7.31
CA ALA A 34 -8.93 -9.74 -7.00
C ALA A 34 -9.65 -10.00 -5.67
N GLN A 35 -9.96 -11.26 -5.36
CA GLN A 35 -10.59 -11.63 -4.11
C GLN A 35 -9.64 -11.48 -2.92
N THR A 36 -8.34 -11.76 -3.12
CA THR A 36 -7.29 -11.52 -2.12
C THR A 36 -7.17 -10.03 -1.80
N TYR A 37 -7.13 -9.17 -2.82
CA TYR A 37 -7.07 -7.72 -2.61
C TYR A 37 -8.33 -7.15 -1.95
N ARG A 38 -9.52 -7.69 -2.25
CA ARG A 38 -10.76 -7.32 -1.54
C ARG A 38 -10.71 -7.65 -0.05
N ARG A 39 -10.23 -8.85 0.30
CA ARG A 39 -10.04 -9.25 1.70
C ARG A 39 -9.02 -8.37 2.42
N ALA A 40 -7.93 -8.05 1.74
CA ALA A 40 -6.93 -7.10 2.22
C ALA A 40 -7.55 -5.72 2.50
N HIS A 41 -8.31 -5.18 1.54
CA HIS A 41 -8.97 -3.88 1.65
C HIS A 41 -9.97 -3.86 2.83
N GLN A 42 -10.76 -4.91 3.00
CA GLN A 42 -11.69 -5.02 4.13
C GLN A 42 -10.98 -5.12 5.47
N SER A 43 -9.90 -5.91 5.56
CA SER A 43 -9.12 -6.03 6.80
C SER A 43 -8.46 -4.70 7.17
N LEU A 44 -7.89 -4.00 6.18
CA LEU A 44 -7.27 -2.70 6.39
C LEU A 44 -8.30 -1.63 6.81
N ALA A 45 -9.48 -1.62 6.17
CA ALA A 45 -10.57 -0.71 6.52
C ALA A 45 -11.19 -1.00 7.90
N SER A 46 -11.19 -2.26 8.35
CA SER A 46 -11.62 -2.63 9.71
C SER A 46 -10.55 -2.39 10.78
N CYS A 47 -9.30 -2.16 10.40
CA CYS A 47 -8.23 -1.90 11.35
C CYS A 47 -8.19 -0.42 11.73
N PRO A 48 -8.45 -0.07 13.01
CA PRO A 48 -8.37 1.31 13.49
C PRO A 48 -6.93 1.81 13.67
N ILE A 49 -5.94 0.97 13.36
CA ILE A 49 -4.51 1.28 13.50
C ILE A 49 -4.03 1.86 12.17
N GLU A 50 -3.43 3.04 12.21
CA GLU A 50 -2.70 3.61 11.08
C GLU A 50 -1.35 2.92 10.99
N PHE A 51 -1.10 2.17 9.92
CA PHE A 51 0.25 1.64 9.75
C PHE A 51 1.14 2.69 9.08
N GLN A 52 2.41 2.72 9.49
CA GLN A 52 3.42 3.61 8.92
C GLN A 52 4.09 2.95 7.70
N HIS A 53 4.20 1.62 7.72
CA HIS A 53 4.87 0.85 6.67
C HIS A 53 4.00 -0.30 6.17
N PRO A 54 4.04 -0.57 4.85
CA PRO A 54 3.31 -1.70 4.26
C PRO A 54 3.84 -3.05 4.74
N CYS A 55 5.06 -3.14 5.29
CA CYS A 55 5.53 -4.35 5.97
C CYS A 55 4.64 -4.70 7.20
N GLN A 56 4.04 -3.71 7.86
CA GLN A 56 3.13 -3.99 8.98
C GLN A 56 1.78 -4.53 8.51
N THR A 57 1.36 -4.20 7.28
CA THR A 57 0.09 -4.67 6.73
C THR A 57 0.13 -6.16 6.41
N THR A 58 1.29 -6.81 6.37
CA THR A 58 1.40 -8.28 6.23
C THR A 58 0.74 -9.05 7.38
N GLN A 59 0.47 -8.39 8.50
CA GLN A 59 -0.24 -8.98 9.64
C GLN A 59 -1.75 -9.07 9.38
N LEU A 60 -2.26 -8.39 8.35
CA LEU A 60 -3.68 -8.37 7.98
C LEU A 60 -4.06 -9.56 7.11
N ALA A 61 -5.27 -10.07 7.35
CA ALA A 61 -5.80 -11.17 6.57
C ALA A 61 -5.98 -10.78 5.10
N GLY A 62 -5.28 -11.50 4.21
CA GLY A 62 -5.31 -11.25 2.77
C GLY A 62 -4.21 -10.33 2.25
N ILE A 63 -3.38 -9.72 3.11
CA ILE A 63 -2.15 -9.03 2.69
C ILE A 63 -0.97 -9.95 2.96
N GLY A 64 -0.51 -10.63 1.90
CA GLY A 64 0.73 -11.40 1.98
C GLY A 64 1.98 -10.52 1.86
N PRO A 65 3.18 -11.08 2.11
CA PRO A 65 4.45 -10.37 1.90
C PRO A 65 4.58 -9.82 0.47
N THR A 66 4.00 -10.50 -0.53
CA THR A 66 3.96 -10.01 -1.92
C THR A 66 3.17 -8.70 -2.06
N ILE A 67 2.02 -8.61 -1.40
CA ILE A 67 1.11 -7.45 -1.49
C ILE A 67 1.71 -6.27 -0.73
N ALA A 68 2.29 -6.53 0.44
CA ALA A 68 3.04 -5.54 1.19
C ALA A 68 4.24 -4.98 0.41
N ASN A 69 5.03 -5.84 -0.23
CA ASN A 69 6.19 -5.41 -1.01
C ASN A 69 5.76 -4.58 -2.24
N LYS A 70 4.66 -4.99 -2.89
CA LYS A 70 4.05 -4.23 -3.99
C LYS A 70 3.54 -2.86 -3.50
N LEU A 71 2.84 -2.82 -2.36
CA LEU A 71 2.31 -1.58 -1.76
C LEU A 71 3.45 -0.62 -1.44
N GLU A 72 4.58 -1.16 -1.02
CA GLU A 72 5.77 -0.37 -0.76
C GLU A 72 6.38 0.25 -2.01
N GLN A 73 6.45 -0.49 -3.11
CA GLN A 73 6.95 0.07 -4.36
C GLN A 73 6.02 1.17 -4.89
N ASP A 74 4.71 0.96 -4.85
CA ASP A 74 3.73 1.98 -5.23
C ASP A 74 3.78 3.19 -4.29
N LEU A 75 3.96 2.98 -2.98
CA LEU A 75 4.17 4.06 -2.01
C LEU A 75 5.45 4.84 -2.30
N GLN A 76 6.57 4.17 -2.58
CA GLN A 76 7.83 4.80 -2.93
C GLN A 76 7.69 5.65 -4.20
N ARG A 77 7.05 5.11 -5.23
CA ARG A 77 6.75 5.83 -6.48
C ARG A 77 5.90 7.06 -6.22
N TRP A 78 4.78 6.90 -5.51
CA TRP A 78 3.89 8.01 -5.17
C TRP A 78 4.64 9.09 -4.36
N CYS A 79 5.49 8.69 -3.40
CA CYS A 79 6.29 9.61 -2.60
C CYS A 79 7.31 10.37 -3.46
N SER A 80 8.01 9.68 -4.37
CA SER A 80 8.92 10.29 -5.34
C SER A 80 8.22 11.25 -6.31
N GLU A 81 7.05 10.88 -6.85
CA GLU A 81 6.28 11.71 -7.78
C GLU A 81 5.64 12.93 -7.10
N ASN A 82 5.23 12.81 -5.83
CA ASN A 82 4.67 13.91 -5.06
C ASN A 82 5.74 14.80 -4.40
N GLY A 83 7.03 14.53 -4.60
CA GLY A 83 8.12 15.30 -4.02
C GLY A 83 8.19 15.21 -2.49
N LYS A 84 7.61 14.16 -1.89
CA LYS A 84 7.71 13.89 -0.45
C LYS A 84 9.01 13.12 -0.18
N PRO A 85 9.68 13.36 0.97
CA PRO A 85 10.87 12.59 1.31
C PRO A 85 10.45 11.13 1.48
N VAL A 86 10.92 10.27 0.56
CA VAL A 86 10.81 8.81 0.69
C VAL A 86 11.37 8.44 2.06
N PRO A 87 10.59 7.79 2.97
CA PRO A 87 11.17 7.29 4.20
C PRO A 87 12.27 6.33 3.81
N GLU A 88 13.49 6.75 4.08
CA GLU A 88 14.73 6.05 3.82
C GLU A 88 14.56 4.63 4.38
N ARG A 89 14.39 3.63 3.49
CA ARG A 89 14.79 2.27 3.84
C ARG A 89 16.30 2.36 4.05
N ARG A 90 16.72 2.77 5.24
CA ARG A 90 18.10 2.60 5.68
C ARG A 90 18.38 1.11 5.52
N GLU A 91 19.25 0.83 4.55
CA GLU A 91 20.02 -0.40 4.39
C GLU A 91 19.17 -1.53 3.78
N TYR A 92 19.28 -1.91 2.50
CA TYR A 92 20.45 -2.55 1.87
C TYR A 92 20.47 -2.36 0.32
N ARG A 93 21.00 -1.24 -0.20
CA ARG A 93 21.55 -1.25 -1.57
C ARG A 93 22.77 -0.35 -1.71
N LEU A 94 23.82 -0.77 -1.03
CA LEU A 94 25.21 -0.39 -1.27
C LEU A 94 25.73 -0.87 -2.65
N ALA A 95 24.89 -0.97 -3.68
CA ALA A 95 25.29 -1.57 -4.94
C ALA A 95 24.72 -0.79 -6.14
N LEU A 96 25.67 -0.25 -6.91
CA LEU A 96 25.61 0.19 -8.31
C LEU A 96 25.50 1.70 -8.53
N GLU A 97 26.59 2.43 -8.22
CA GLU A 97 27.15 3.43 -9.15
C GLU A 97 28.53 3.90 -8.60
N PRO A 98 29.65 3.67 -9.33
CA PRO A 98 30.90 4.34 -9.00
C PRO A 98 30.76 5.83 -9.35
N ARG A 99 30.91 6.71 -8.36
CA ARG A 99 30.94 8.16 -8.57
C ARG A 99 32.29 8.54 -9.21
N PRO A 100 32.32 9.36 -10.27
CA PRO A 100 33.56 9.82 -10.91
C PRO A 100 34.38 10.74 -10.01
#